data_AF-A0A225VN20-F1
#
_entry.id   AF-A0A225VN20-F1
#
_cell.length_a   1.000
_cell.length_b   1.000
_cell.length_c   1.000
_cell.angle_alpha   90.00
_cell.angle_beta   90.00
_cell.angle_gamma   90.00
#
_symmetry.space_group_name_H-M   'P 1'
#
loop_
_entity.id
_entity.type
_entity.pdbx_description
1 polymer ?
#
loop_
_entity_poly.entity_id
_entity_poly.type
_entity_poly.pdbx_seq_one_letter_code
_entity_poly.pdbx_strand_id
1 'polypeptide(L)'
;MPSPKELLAVERISSEELASALRSEGEHPVVVDVRHEDYQLLGHIATAEHLPSTVFKEDDDVDALVAKFGNKQNIVFHCGRSNTRGPTCALRFIERADAAGVKTHVRVLAGGFADFAEKFAGSDLVVPPAPKDETTK
;
A
#
# COMPACT_ATOMS: atom_id res chain seq x y z
N MET A 1 -6.28 -1.84 20.45
CA MET A 1 -6.20 -2.68 19.25
C MET A 1 -7.50 -2.47 18.50
N PRO A 2 -7.47 -2.20 17.18
CA PRO A 2 -8.69 -2.00 16.41
C PRO A 2 -9.52 -3.28 16.37
N SER A 3 -10.84 -3.16 16.41
CA SER A 3 -11.73 -4.30 16.37
C SER A 3 -11.75 -4.95 14.98
N PRO A 4 -12.02 -6.25 14.86
CA PRO A 4 -12.09 -6.93 13.54
C PRO A 4 -13.10 -6.30 12.59
N LYS A 5 -14.14 -5.67 13.15
CA LYS A 5 -15.21 -5.00 12.40
C LYS A 5 -14.71 -3.70 11.74
N GLU A 6 -13.82 -2.96 12.41
CA GLU A 6 -13.18 -1.77 11.87
C GLU A 6 -12.18 -2.12 10.76
N LEU A 7 -11.42 -3.22 10.93
CA LEU A 7 -10.52 -3.71 9.89
C LEU A 7 -11.27 -4.19 8.62
N LEU A 8 -12.53 -4.59 8.74
CA LEU A 8 -13.42 -4.93 7.64
C LEU A 8 -14.14 -3.71 7.04
N ALA A 9 -14.26 -2.62 7.80
CA ALA A 9 -14.89 -1.39 7.35
C ALA A 9 -13.98 -0.56 6.42
N VAL A 10 -12.67 -0.82 6.41
CA VAL A 10 -11.74 -0.17 5.49
C VAL A 10 -12.04 -0.61 4.06
N GLU A 11 -12.20 0.36 3.17
CA GLU A 11 -12.49 0.12 1.76
C GLU A 11 -11.37 -0.71 1.11
N ARG A 12 -11.74 -1.72 0.31
CA ARG A 12 -10.77 -2.60 -0.35
C ARG A 12 -10.84 -2.41 -1.84
N ILE A 13 -9.68 -2.34 -2.48
CA ILE A 13 -9.56 -2.25 -3.94
C ILE A 13 -8.99 -3.56 -4.48
N SER A 14 -9.50 -3.97 -5.64
CA SER A 14 -9.00 -5.15 -6.34
C SER A 14 -7.73 -4.84 -7.10
N SER A 15 -6.90 -5.86 -7.36
CA SER A 15 -5.67 -5.73 -8.15
C SER A 15 -5.94 -5.14 -9.55
N GLU A 16 -7.06 -5.51 -10.18
CA GLU A 16 -7.48 -5.02 -11.49
C GLU A 16 -7.93 -3.56 -11.49
N GLU A 17 -8.65 -3.15 -10.45
CA GLU A 17 -9.07 -1.75 -10.27
C GLU A 17 -7.86 -0.84 -10.00
N LEU A 18 -6.93 -1.30 -9.16
CA LEU A 18 -5.69 -0.56 -8.91
C LEU A 18 -4.88 -0.39 -10.19
N ALA A 19 -4.73 -1.44 -11.00
CA ALA A 19 -4.02 -1.37 -12.27
C ALA A 19 -4.70 -0.44 -13.27
N SER A 20 -6.04 -0.45 -13.31
CA SER A 20 -6.82 0.46 -14.16
C SER A 20 -6.66 1.91 -13.72
N ALA A 21 -6.66 2.17 -12.41
CA ALA A 21 -6.41 3.50 -11.84
C ALA A 21 -4.99 4.01 -12.11
N LEU A 22 -3.98 3.12 -12.07
CA LEU A 22 -2.60 3.46 -12.40
C LEU A 22 -2.39 3.75 -13.89
N ARG A 23 -3.12 3.05 -14.78
CA ARG A 23 -3.07 3.29 -16.24
C ARG A 23 -3.88 4.49 -16.69
N SER A 24 -4.83 4.95 -15.88
CA SER A 24 -5.63 6.12 -16.20
C SER A 24 -4.76 7.38 -16.15
N GLU A 25 -4.93 8.30 -17.11
CA GLU A 25 -4.20 9.59 -17.16
C GLU A 25 -4.70 10.63 -16.12
N GLY A 26 -5.49 10.18 -15.14
CA GLY A 26 -6.01 11.02 -14.07
C GLY A 26 -5.11 11.07 -12.84
N GLU A 27 -5.73 11.24 -11.67
CA GLU A 27 -5.01 11.30 -10.39
C GLU A 27 -4.52 9.90 -9.99
N HIS A 28 -3.21 9.66 -10.13
CA HIS A 28 -2.63 8.36 -9.80
C HIS A 28 -2.77 8.05 -8.31
N PRO A 29 -3.31 6.88 -7.93
CA PRO A 29 -3.38 6.48 -6.53
C PRO A 29 -1.97 6.26 -5.98
N VAL A 30 -1.73 6.72 -4.76
CA VAL A 30 -0.50 6.38 -4.05
C VAL A 30 -0.62 4.99 -3.52
N VAL A 31 0.28 4.11 -3.94
CA VAL A 31 0.38 2.79 -3.36
C VAL A 31 1.38 2.85 -2.22
N VAL A 32 0.99 2.36 -1.04
CA VAL A 32 1.83 2.29 0.15
C VAL A 32 2.07 0.84 0.50
N ASP A 33 3.33 0.44 0.45
CA ASP A 33 3.76 -0.91 0.79
C ASP A 33 4.28 -0.96 2.23
N VAL A 34 3.54 -1.67 3.10
CA VAL A 34 3.93 -1.84 4.51
C VAL A 34 4.76 -3.09 4.81
N ARG A 35 5.29 -3.76 3.78
CA ARG A 35 6.22 -4.89 3.92
C ARG A 35 7.58 -4.42 4.46
N HIS A 36 8.30 -5.33 5.11
CA HIS A 36 9.63 -5.03 5.68
C HIS A 36 10.72 -5.47 4.68
N GLU A 37 11.01 -6.78 4.62
CA GLU A 37 12.13 -7.33 3.84
C GLU A 37 11.70 -7.94 2.49
N ASP A 38 10.41 -8.27 2.36
CA ASP A 38 9.83 -8.87 1.15
C ASP A 38 9.73 -7.90 -0.05
N TYR A 39 9.97 -6.60 0.15
CA TYR A 39 9.80 -5.55 -0.86
C TYR A 39 10.82 -5.68 -2.01
N GLN A 40 12.09 -5.93 -1.69
CA GLN A 40 13.15 -6.09 -2.69
C GLN A 40 13.21 -7.52 -3.26
N LEU A 41 12.79 -8.51 -2.47
CA LEU A 41 12.89 -9.94 -2.82
C LEU A 41 11.78 -10.43 -3.75
N LEU A 42 10.57 -9.88 -3.67
CA LEU A 42 9.43 -10.24 -4.53
C LEU A 42 9.13 -9.20 -5.61
N GLY A 43 9.79 -8.05 -5.57
CA GLY A 43 9.43 -6.90 -6.40
C GLY A 43 8.36 -6.04 -5.74
N HIS A 44 8.08 -4.91 -6.35
CA HIS A 44 7.14 -3.91 -5.86
C HIS A 44 6.38 -3.26 -7.01
N ILE A 45 5.27 -2.61 -6.70
CA ILE A 45 4.54 -1.82 -7.69
C ILE A 45 5.40 -0.60 -8.02
N ALA A 46 5.57 -0.26 -9.30
CA ALA A 46 6.50 0.80 -9.73
C ALA A 46 6.22 2.17 -9.07
N THR A 47 4.96 2.43 -8.74
CA THR A 47 4.49 3.65 -8.08
C THR A 47 4.33 3.50 -6.56
N ALA A 48 4.68 2.36 -5.97
CA ALA A 48 4.51 2.13 -4.54
C ALA A 48 5.63 2.73 -3.71
N GLU A 49 5.26 3.54 -2.72
CA GLU A 49 6.16 3.99 -1.67
C GLU A 49 6.34 2.90 -0.61
N HIS A 50 7.60 2.55 -0.33
CA HIS A 50 7.96 1.61 0.73
C HIS A 50 7.89 2.29 2.09
N LEU A 51 6.87 1.95 2.89
CA LEU A 51 6.66 2.49 4.23
C LEU A 51 6.41 1.34 5.20
N PRO A 52 7.45 0.75 5.79
CA PRO A 52 7.29 -0.42 6.65
C PRO A 52 6.35 -0.12 7.83
N SER A 53 5.64 -1.16 8.30
CA SER A 53 4.69 -1.01 9.42
C SER A 53 5.28 -0.42 10.71
N THR A 54 6.61 -0.36 10.84
CA THR A 54 7.31 0.32 11.93
C THR A 54 7.11 1.83 11.90
N VAL A 55 6.96 2.44 10.72
CA VAL A 55 6.66 3.87 10.53
C VAL A 55 5.27 4.21 11.06
N PHE A 56 4.33 3.25 11.04
CA PHE A 56 2.98 3.44 11.57
C PHE A 56 2.87 3.18 13.08
N LYS A 57 3.99 2.98 13.78
CA LYS A 57 4.00 2.84 15.24
C LYS A 57 4.04 4.19 15.95
N GLU A 58 4.86 5.11 15.43
CA GLU A 58 5.02 6.44 15.99
C GLU A 58 4.00 7.39 15.37
N ASP A 59 3.36 8.20 16.20
CA ASP A 59 2.30 9.10 15.75
C ASP A 59 2.86 10.25 14.88
N ASP A 60 4.03 10.80 15.22
CA ASP A 60 4.74 11.83 14.44
C ASP A 60 5.02 11.41 12.99
N ASP A 61 5.43 10.16 12.79
CA ASP A 61 5.69 9.62 11.45
C ASP A 61 4.40 9.56 10.64
N VAL A 62 3.29 9.07 11.22
CA VAL A 62 1.99 9.01 10.55
C VAL A 62 1.48 10.42 10.24
N ASP A 63 1.62 11.36 11.17
CA ASP A 63 1.27 12.77 10.96
C ASP A 63 2.07 13.40 9.80
N ALA A 64 3.36 13.08 9.67
CA ALA A 64 4.18 13.50 8.52
C ALA A 64 3.69 12.87 7.20
N LEU A 65 3.28 11.60 7.22
CA LEU A 65 2.69 10.94 6.04
C LEU A 65 1.34 11.55 5.67
N VAL A 66 0.50 11.89 6.65
CA VAL A 66 -0.77 12.59 6.44
C VAL A 66 -0.53 13.98 5.86
N ALA A 67 0.47 14.72 6.32
CA ALA A 67 0.83 16.00 5.73
C ALA A 67 1.32 15.86 4.28
N LYS A 68 2.07 14.80 3.98
CA LYS A 68 2.62 14.51 2.64
C LYS A 68 1.56 14.01 1.64
N PHE A 69 0.72 13.08 2.07
CA PHE A 69 -0.25 12.40 1.21
C PHE A 69 -1.68 12.90 1.37
N GLY A 70 -1.95 13.73 2.37
CA GLY A 70 -3.27 14.23 2.68
C GLY A 70 -3.93 15.03 1.57
N ASN A 71 -3.10 15.66 0.71
CA ASN A 71 -3.58 16.35 -0.49
C ASN A 71 -3.95 15.40 -1.64
N LYS A 72 -3.65 14.10 -1.52
CA LYS A 72 -3.94 13.12 -2.57
C LYS A 72 -5.25 12.42 -2.26
N GLN A 73 -6.11 12.36 -3.28
CA GLN A 73 -7.44 11.82 -3.06
C GLN A 73 -7.43 10.30 -2.88
N ASN A 74 -6.48 9.55 -3.46
CA ASN A 74 -6.47 8.08 -3.38
C ASN A 74 -5.16 7.54 -2.82
N ILE A 75 -5.23 6.84 -1.69
CA ILE A 75 -4.11 6.13 -1.07
C ILE A 75 -4.50 4.67 -0.88
N VAL A 76 -3.63 3.76 -1.30
CA VAL A 76 -3.87 2.32 -1.32
C VAL A 76 -2.78 1.62 -0.53
N PHE A 77 -3.14 1.09 0.64
CA PHE A 77 -2.23 0.33 1.48
C PHE A 77 -2.23 -1.14 1.10
N HIS A 78 -1.06 -1.76 1.05
CA HIS A 78 -0.95 -3.20 0.91
C HIS A 78 0.18 -3.78 1.73
N CYS A 79 0.07 -5.07 2.02
CA CYS A 79 1.10 -5.87 2.67
C CYS A 79 1.39 -7.10 1.80
N GLY A 80 2.19 -8.06 2.28
CA GLY A 80 2.41 -9.33 1.59
C GLY A 80 1.14 -10.19 1.45
N ARG A 81 0.31 -10.28 2.50
CA ARG A 81 -0.97 -11.01 2.51
C ARG A 81 -2.18 -10.16 2.95
N SER A 82 -1.98 -8.86 3.24
CA SER A 82 -3.03 -7.91 3.69
C SER A 82 -3.97 -8.38 4.83
N ASN A 83 -3.59 -9.35 5.66
CA ASN A 83 -4.48 -9.95 6.68
C ASN A 83 -4.57 -9.21 8.02
N THR A 84 -3.57 -8.41 8.41
CA THR A 84 -3.56 -7.80 9.76
C THR A 84 -2.82 -6.47 9.77
N ARG A 85 -1.60 -6.45 9.21
CA ARG A 85 -0.75 -5.25 9.17
C ARG A 85 -1.32 -4.15 8.26
N GLY A 86 -1.74 -4.51 7.03
CA GLY A 86 -2.34 -3.59 6.06
C GLY A 86 -3.52 -2.79 6.61
N PRO A 87 -4.61 -3.44 7.08
CA PRO A 87 -5.77 -2.72 7.58
C PRO A 87 -5.50 -1.96 8.89
N THR A 88 -4.56 -2.42 9.73
CA THR A 88 -4.18 -1.70 10.95
C THR A 88 -3.47 -0.38 10.62
N CYS A 89 -2.55 -0.38 9.66
CA CYS A 89 -1.84 0.84 9.23
C CYS A 89 -2.79 1.81 8.52
N ALA A 90 -3.67 1.28 7.65
CA ALA A 90 -4.68 2.06 6.98
C ALA A 90 -5.62 2.76 7.97
N LEU A 91 -6.10 2.05 8.98
CA LEU A 91 -6.99 2.63 9.99
C LEU A 91 -6.27 3.74 10.79
N ARG A 92 -5.03 3.50 11.22
CA ARG A 92 -4.22 4.51 11.91
C ARG A 92 -4.02 5.77 11.08
N PHE A 93 -3.79 5.62 9.78
CA PHE A 93 -3.65 6.74 8.87
C PHE A 93 -4.98 7.51 8.73
N ILE A 94 -6.12 6.81 8.62
CA ILE A 94 -7.44 7.43 8.56
C ILE A 94 -7.74 8.23 9.84
N GLU A 95 -7.49 7.65 11.01
CA GLU A 95 -7.70 8.33 12.30
C GLU A 95 -6.87 9.61 12.40
N ARG A 96 -5.61 9.57 11.95
CA ARG A 96 -4.70 10.72 11.96
C ARG A 96 -5.09 11.77 10.93
N ALA A 97 -5.48 11.35 9.73
CA ALA A 97 -5.98 12.24 8.70
C ALA A 97 -7.24 12.97 9.12
N ASP A 98 -8.20 12.26 9.75
CA ASP A 98 -9.42 12.85 10.29
C ASP A 98 -9.11 13.85 11.41
N ALA A 99 -8.22 13.49 12.33
CA ALA A 99 -7.76 14.38 13.40
C ALA A 99 -7.06 15.65 12.85
N ALA A 100 -6.33 15.53 11.74
CA ALA A 100 -5.71 16.65 11.03
C ALA A 100 -6.68 17.45 10.14
N GLY A 101 -7.95 17.01 10.00
CA GLY A 101 -8.95 17.64 9.13
C GLY A 101 -8.69 17.42 7.63
N VAL A 102 -7.89 16.41 7.29
CA VAL A 102 -7.47 16.08 5.94
C VAL A 102 -8.42 15.04 5.34
N LYS A 103 -9.06 15.39 4.21
CA LYS A 103 -9.94 14.46 3.49
C LYS A 103 -9.14 13.64 2.48
N THR A 104 -8.80 12.42 2.87
CA THR A 104 -8.06 11.46 2.04
C THR A 104 -8.84 10.16 1.94
N HIS A 105 -8.88 9.57 0.75
CA HIS A 105 -9.54 8.29 0.53
C HIS A 105 -8.53 7.16 0.67
N VAL A 106 -8.70 6.37 1.72
CA VAL A 106 -7.76 5.30 2.08
C VAL A 106 -8.41 3.94 1.76
N ARG A 107 -7.71 3.15 0.94
CA ARG A 107 -8.12 1.81 0.53
C ARG A 107 -7.06 0.78 0.87
N VAL A 108 -7.44 -0.49 0.93
CA VAL A 108 -6.52 -1.61 1.13
C VAL A 108 -6.57 -2.56 -0.06
N LEU A 109 -5.41 -2.94 -0.58
CA LEU A 109 -5.34 -3.92 -1.67
C LEU A 109 -5.78 -5.30 -1.18
N ALA A 110 -6.87 -5.79 -1.76
CA ALA A 110 -7.32 -7.17 -1.57
C ALA A 110 -6.34 -8.14 -2.25
N GLY A 111 -6.00 -9.24 -1.59
CA GLY A 111 -5.00 -10.20 -2.10
C GLY A 111 -3.53 -9.80 -1.86
N GLY A 112 -3.27 -8.54 -1.48
CA GLY A 112 -1.92 -8.04 -1.20
C GLY A 112 -1.04 -7.98 -2.46
N PHE A 113 0.28 -7.86 -2.26
CA PHE A 113 1.20 -7.80 -3.39
C PHE A 113 1.26 -9.11 -4.18
N ALA A 114 1.07 -10.27 -3.54
CA ALA A 114 1.17 -11.56 -4.21
C ALA A 114 0.15 -11.71 -5.34
N ASP A 115 -1.12 -11.38 -5.09
CA ASP A 115 -2.18 -11.42 -6.11
C ASP A 115 -1.92 -10.42 -7.26
N PHE A 116 -1.45 -9.22 -6.91
CA PHE A 116 -1.12 -8.19 -7.90
C PHE A 116 0.06 -8.61 -8.77
N ALA A 117 1.12 -9.12 -8.16
CA ALA A 117 2.30 -9.62 -8.87
C ALA A 117 1.96 -10.82 -9.73
N GLU A 118 1.10 -11.74 -9.28
CA GLU A 118 0.70 -12.89 -10.10
C GLU A 118 -0.09 -12.46 -11.35
N LYS A 119 -1.01 -11.50 -11.21
CA LYS A 119 -1.82 -10.99 -12.33
C LYS A 119 -1.07 -10.05 -13.28
N PHE A 120 -0.17 -9.24 -12.74
CA PHE A 120 0.55 -8.19 -13.47
C PHE A 120 2.05 -8.43 -13.60
N ALA A 121 2.53 -9.64 -13.30
CA ALA A 121 3.91 -10.05 -13.54
C ALA A 121 4.28 -9.82 -15.01
N GLY A 122 5.25 -8.93 -15.25
CA GLY A 122 5.70 -8.57 -16.60
C GLY A 122 4.97 -7.37 -17.23
N SER A 123 4.08 -6.70 -16.50
CA SER A 123 3.57 -5.37 -16.88
C SER A 123 4.51 -4.27 -16.38
N ASP A 124 4.50 -3.11 -17.04
CA ASP A 124 5.25 -1.90 -16.64
C ASP A 124 4.85 -1.37 -15.23
N LEU A 125 3.72 -1.84 -14.70
CA LEU A 125 3.20 -1.49 -13.38
C LEU A 125 3.91 -2.20 -12.22
N VAL A 126 4.56 -3.35 -12.47
CA VAL A 126 5.24 -4.13 -11.44
C VAL A 126 6.72 -4.15 -11.76
N VAL A 127 7.52 -3.63 -10.82
CA VAL A 127 8.97 -3.80 -10.85
C VAL A 127 9.26 -5.21 -10.36
N PRO A 128 9.78 -6.09 -11.24
CA PRO A 128 10.14 -7.45 -10.83
C PRO A 128 11.22 -7.40 -9.76
N PRO A 129 11.32 -8.41 -8.90
CA PRO A 129 12.45 -8.52 -7.99
C PRO A 129 13.72 -8.52 -8.82
N ALA A 130 14.77 -7.85 -8.33
CA ALA A 130 16.08 -7.93 -8.95
C ALA A 130 16.40 -9.42 -9.16
N PRO A 131 16.80 -9.84 -10.37
CA PRO A 131 17.21 -11.22 -10.56
C PRO A 131 18.31 -11.46 -9.52
N LYS A 132 18.09 -12.44 -8.64
CA LYS A 132 19.21 -13.03 -7.92
C LYS A 132 20.13 -13.48 -9.04
N ASP A 133 21.25 -12.79 -9.19
CA ASP A 133 22.30 -13.18 -10.09
C ASP A 133 22.55 -14.67 -9.80
N GLU A 134 22.08 -15.51 -10.70
CA GLU A 134 22.42 -16.92 -10.77
C GLU A 134 23.87 -16.97 -11.30
N THR A 135 24.80 -16.40 -10.54
CA THR A 135 26.21 -16.81 -10.55
C THR A 135 26.23 -18.13 -9.78
N THR A 136 25.91 -19.21 -10.48
CA THR A 136 26.89 -20.06 -11.17
C THR A 136 27.70 -20.88 -10.17
N LYS A 137 27.23 -22.13 -10.03
CA LYS A 137 28.01 -23.37 -10.02
C LYS A 137 28.73 -23.81 -8.73
#